data_AF-A0A1V6TP07-F1
#
_entry.id   AF-A0A1V6TP07-F1
#
_cell.length_a   1.000
_cell.length_b   1.000
_cell.length_c   1.000
_cell.angle_alpha   90.00
_cell.angle_beta   90.00
_cell.angle_gamma   90.00
#
_symmetry.space_group_name_H-M   'P 1'
#
loop_
_entity.id
_entity.type
_entity.pdbx_description
1 polymer ?
#
loop_
_entity_poly.entity_id
_entity_poly.type
_entity_poly.pdbx_seq_one_letter_code
_entity_poly.pdbx_strand_id
1 'polypeptide(L)'
;MSTTTTAATMTVTAPEEITADNVATIFPDVDTSLARDVLPTASNSAQVGTELDGYDDEQVRLMEEVCIVLDNDDKPIGSASKKTCHLMSNIDKGLLHRAFSVFLFDSKNRLLLQQRASEKITFPDMWTNTCCSHPLGIPGETGAELDAAILGVKRAAQRKLDHELGIKAEQVPLDKFEFFTRIHYKAPSDGKWGEHEVDYILFIQADVDLQPSPNEVRDTCYVSADELKEMFEKPGLKFTPWFKLICNSMLFEWWSHLGTSALDKYKGETQIRRM
;
A
#
# COMPACT_ATOMS: atom_id res chain seq x y z
N MET A 1 1.46 -14.66 59.03
CA MET A 1 1.33 -13.49 58.15
C MET A 1 1.28 -14.01 56.72
N SER A 2 0.10 -14.02 56.10
CA SER A 2 -0.08 -14.54 54.74
C SER A 2 -0.16 -13.34 53.79
N THR A 3 0.84 -13.18 52.94
CA THR A 3 0.90 -12.12 51.92
C THR A 3 0.20 -12.59 50.66
N THR A 4 -1.05 -12.16 50.49
CA THR A 4 -1.79 -12.31 49.24
C THR A 4 -1.21 -11.34 48.22
N THR A 5 -0.58 -11.87 47.16
CA THR A 5 -0.07 -11.07 46.04
C THR A 5 -1.21 -10.91 45.04
N THR A 6 -1.78 -9.71 44.97
CA THR A 6 -2.80 -9.36 43.97
C THR A 6 -2.10 -9.10 42.64
N ALA A 7 -2.27 -10.01 41.68
CA ALA A 7 -1.84 -9.77 40.30
C ALA A 7 -2.73 -8.68 39.68
N ALA A 8 -2.15 -7.55 39.31
CA ALA A 8 -2.84 -6.51 38.55
C ALA A 8 -2.99 -6.99 37.10
N THR A 9 -4.21 -7.34 36.71
CA THR A 9 -4.57 -7.56 35.32
C THR A 9 -4.53 -6.20 34.61
N MET A 10 -3.49 -5.95 33.82
CA MET A 10 -3.48 -4.80 32.90
C MET A 10 -4.43 -5.11 31.75
N THR A 11 -5.62 -4.53 31.81
CA THR A 11 -6.56 -4.53 30.67
C THR A 11 -5.93 -3.66 29.59
N VAL A 12 -5.35 -4.30 28.56
CA VAL A 12 -4.96 -3.59 27.33
C VAL A 12 -6.27 -3.24 26.63
N THR A 13 -6.77 -2.02 26.81
CA THR A 13 -7.89 -1.50 26.03
C THR A 13 -7.47 -1.52 24.56
N ALA A 14 -8.29 -2.12 23.70
CA ALA A 14 -8.08 -2.03 22.26
C ALA A 14 -8.01 -0.53 21.85
N PRO A 15 -7.21 -0.17 20.84
CA PRO A 15 -7.21 1.19 20.32
C PRO A 15 -8.64 1.62 19.98
N GLU A 16 -8.99 2.87 20.27
CA GLU A 16 -10.27 3.45 19.86
C GLU A 16 -10.40 3.36 18.34
N GLU A 17 -11.55 2.92 17.84
CA GLU A 17 -11.79 2.84 16.41
C GLU A 17 -11.84 4.25 15.81
N ILE A 18 -11.12 4.45 14.69
CA ILE A 18 -11.06 5.74 14.02
C ILE A 18 -12.31 5.90 13.13
N THR A 19 -12.94 7.06 13.23
CA THR A 19 -14.20 7.39 12.57
C THR A 19 -14.13 8.83 12.04
N ALA A 20 -15.04 9.21 11.14
CA ALA A 20 -15.13 10.58 10.66
C ALA A 20 -15.33 11.62 11.78
N ASP A 21 -15.93 11.22 12.92
CA ASP A 21 -16.22 12.13 14.03
C ASP A 21 -15.02 12.35 14.96
N ASN A 22 -14.17 11.33 15.17
CA ASN A 22 -13.04 11.41 16.11
C ASN A 22 -11.66 11.57 15.44
N VAL A 23 -11.51 11.30 14.13
CA VAL A 23 -10.19 11.22 13.47
C VAL A 23 -9.36 12.50 13.63
N ALA A 24 -9.96 13.69 13.48
CA ALA A 24 -9.24 14.96 13.63
C ALA A 24 -8.88 15.28 15.11
N THR A 25 -9.59 14.67 16.06
CA THR A 25 -9.28 14.82 17.50
C THR A 25 -8.08 13.94 17.87
N ILE A 26 -8.04 12.72 17.34
CA ILE A 26 -6.96 11.76 17.60
C ILE A 26 -5.69 12.14 16.81
N PHE A 27 -5.87 12.63 15.58
CA PHE A 27 -4.81 13.02 14.65
C PHE A 27 -5.05 14.44 14.13
N PRO A 28 -4.50 15.46 14.80
CA PRO A 28 -4.68 16.87 14.40
C PRO A 28 -4.19 17.21 13.00
N ASP A 29 -3.28 16.40 12.43
CA ASP A 29 -2.75 16.56 11.07
C ASP A 29 -3.68 15.99 9.98
N VAL A 30 -4.78 15.32 10.35
CA VAL A 30 -5.76 14.79 9.40
C VAL A 30 -6.72 15.89 8.98
N ASP A 31 -6.75 16.21 7.69
CA ASP A 31 -7.73 17.09 7.10
C ASP A 31 -9.01 16.33 6.74
N THR A 32 -10.11 16.71 7.38
CA THR A 32 -11.45 16.12 7.18
C THR A 32 -12.27 16.82 6.10
N SER A 33 -11.74 17.88 5.47
CA SER A 33 -12.38 18.56 4.33
C SER A 33 -12.63 17.60 3.17
N LEU A 34 -11.72 16.65 2.94
CA LEU A 34 -11.82 15.59 1.94
C LEU A 34 -13.00 14.62 2.19
N ALA A 35 -13.48 14.49 3.43
CA ALA A 35 -14.69 13.74 3.73
C ALA A 35 -15.98 14.56 3.48
N ARG A 36 -15.87 15.88 3.30
CA ARG A 36 -17.02 16.80 3.22
C ARG A 36 -17.25 17.37 1.82
N ASP A 37 -16.23 17.58 0.99
CA ASP A 37 -16.40 18.10 -0.38
C ASP A 37 -15.29 17.59 -1.32
N VAL A 38 -15.68 16.99 -2.46
CA VAL A 38 -14.75 16.60 -3.53
C VAL A 38 -14.35 17.86 -4.32
N LEU A 39 -13.05 18.26 -4.27
CA LEU A 39 -12.30 19.33 -5.01
C LEU A 39 -12.11 20.69 -4.27
N PRO A 40 -11.06 21.51 -4.59
CA PRO A 40 -9.62 21.30 -4.45
C PRO A 40 -8.90 22.49 -3.71
N THR A 41 -7.58 22.34 -3.51
CA THR A 41 -6.52 23.35 -3.22
C THR A 41 -6.03 23.56 -1.77
N ALA A 42 -4.74 23.18 -1.65
CA ALA A 42 -3.63 23.89 -1.01
C ALA A 42 -3.44 23.79 0.52
N SER A 43 -2.44 22.96 0.84
CA SER A 43 -1.31 23.23 1.73
C SER A 43 -1.61 23.89 3.07
N ASN A 44 -1.74 23.06 4.09
CA ASN A 44 -1.04 23.36 5.32
C ASN A 44 0.29 22.61 5.26
N SER A 45 1.38 23.37 5.21
CA SER A 45 2.71 22.84 5.46
C SER A 45 2.68 22.21 6.86
N ALA A 46 2.61 20.88 6.93
CA ALA A 46 3.04 20.19 8.13
C ALA A 46 4.48 20.68 8.39
N GLN A 47 4.75 21.14 9.61
CA GLN A 47 6.15 21.43 9.95
C GLN A 47 6.97 20.20 9.61
N VAL A 48 7.99 20.36 8.77
CA VAL A 48 9.00 19.34 8.54
C VAL A 48 9.75 19.20 9.87
N GLY A 49 9.17 18.42 10.78
CA GLY A 49 9.86 18.01 11.99
C GLY A 49 11.11 17.22 11.61
N THR A 50 12.03 17.10 12.57
CA THR A 50 13.33 16.42 12.43
C THR A 50 13.23 14.93 12.08
N GLU A 51 12.02 14.41 11.85
CA GLU A 51 11.82 13.01 11.53
C GLU A 51 12.35 12.60 10.15
N LEU A 52 12.54 13.55 9.24
CA LEU A 52 13.05 13.28 7.90
C LEU A 52 14.55 13.62 7.75
N ASP A 53 15.21 14.02 8.84
CA ASP A 53 16.64 14.34 8.83
C ASP A 53 17.47 13.11 8.42
N GLY A 54 18.29 13.25 7.39
CA GLY A 54 19.20 12.22 6.90
C GLY A 54 18.62 11.28 5.83
N TYR A 55 17.38 11.50 5.39
CA TYR A 55 16.82 10.83 4.21
C TYR A 55 17.12 11.60 2.92
N ASP A 56 17.00 10.91 1.79
CA ASP A 56 17.17 11.49 0.45
C ASP A 56 16.10 12.57 0.16
N ASP A 57 16.52 13.69 -0.44
CA ASP A 57 15.69 14.88 -0.64
C ASP A 57 14.43 14.59 -1.48
N GLU A 58 14.52 13.69 -2.47
CA GLU A 58 13.38 13.33 -3.31
C GLU A 58 12.37 12.48 -2.52
N GLN A 59 12.84 11.51 -1.73
CA GLN A 59 11.95 10.73 -0.86
C GLN A 59 11.32 11.59 0.24
N VAL A 60 12.02 12.60 0.75
CA VAL A 60 11.45 13.60 1.66
C VAL A 60 10.34 14.41 0.99
N ARG A 61 10.55 14.86 -0.25
CA ARG A 61 9.51 15.56 -1.02
C ARG A 61 8.28 14.67 -1.24
N LEU A 62 8.47 13.40 -1.58
CA LEU A 62 7.39 12.43 -1.76
C LEU A 62 6.63 12.13 -0.46
N MET A 63 7.19 12.43 0.71
CA MET A 63 6.50 12.31 1.98
C MET A 63 5.41 13.36 2.21
N GLU A 64 5.35 14.39 1.36
CA GLU A 64 4.28 15.40 1.35
C GLU A 64 3.05 14.95 0.54
N GLU A 65 3.13 13.85 -0.21
CA GLU A 65 1.98 13.30 -0.94
C GLU A 65 0.79 13.05 0.00
N VAL A 66 -0.41 13.39 -0.46
CA VAL A 66 -1.63 13.33 0.37
C VAL A 66 -2.30 11.97 0.21
N CYS A 67 -2.25 11.16 1.26
CA CYS A 67 -2.92 9.86 1.35
C CYS A 67 -4.39 10.03 1.77
N ILE A 68 -5.22 9.06 1.38
CA ILE A 68 -6.62 8.97 1.80
C ILE A 68 -6.68 8.23 3.14
N VAL A 69 -7.16 8.88 4.20
CA VAL A 69 -7.35 8.27 5.52
C VAL A 69 -8.70 7.58 5.56
N LEU A 70 -8.74 6.36 6.09
CA LEU A 70 -9.89 5.46 6.06
C LEU A 70 -10.38 5.10 7.46
N ASP A 71 -11.63 4.66 7.55
CA ASP A 71 -12.06 3.76 8.61
C ASP A 71 -11.77 2.28 8.26
N ASN A 72 -12.14 1.37 9.18
CA ASN A 72 -11.91 -0.07 9.03
C ASN A 72 -12.72 -0.76 7.92
N ASP A 73 -13.66 -0.06 7.30
CA ASP A 73 -14.53 -0.54 6.23
C ASP A 73 -14.22 0.15 4.89
N ASP A 74 -13.05 0.79 4.81
CA ASP A 74 -12.54 1.47 3.62
C ASP A 74 -13.42 2.65 3.17
N LYS A 75 -14.05 3.34 4.13
CA LYS A 75 -14.67 4.64 3.88
C LYS A 75 -13.67 5.76 4.11
N PRO A 76 -13.50 6.69 3.15
CA PRO A 76 -12.69 7.88 3.36
C PRO A 76 -13.24 8.74 4.51
N ILE A 77 -12.41 8.99 5.52
CA ILE A 77 -12.76 9.83 6.68
C ILE A 77 -11.87 11.08 6.78
N GLY A 78 -10.87 11.21 5.91
CA GLY A 78 -10.03 12.39 5.80
C GLY A 78 -8.83 12.16 4.88
N SER A 79 -7.81 12.98 5.08
CA SER A 79 -6.54 12.87 4.37
C SER A 79 -5.38 13.35 5.23
N ALA A 80 -4.20 12.83 4.97
CA ALA A 80 -2.99 13.25 5.67
C ALA A 80 -1.77 13.09 4.77
N SER A 81 -0.67 13.72 5.16
CA SER A 81 0.61 13.51 4.47
C SER A 81 1.04 12.04 4.58
N LYS A 82 1.75 11.55 3.57
CA LYS A 82 2.37 10.23 3.57
C LYS A 82 3.24 10.04 4.80
N LYS A 83 4.02 11.06 5.22
CA LYS A 83 4.76 11.04 6.49
C LYS A 83 3.84 10.67 7.67
N THR A 84 2.74 11.40 7.85
CA THR A 84 1.80 11.20 8.96
C THR A 84 1.23 9.78 8.97
N CYS A 85 0.88 9.27 7.79
CA CYS A 85 0.32 7.92 7.60
C CYS A 85 1.30 6.79 7.92
N HIS A 86 2.60 6.99 7.71
CA HIS A 86 3.60 5.92 7.83
C HIS A 86 4.38 5.92 9.15
N LEU A 87 4.11 6.86 10.06
CA LEU A 87 4.70 6.89 11.40
C LEU A 87 4.04 5.85 12.32
N MET A 88 4.84 4.96 12.91
CA MET A 88 4.37 3.94 13.85
C MET A 88 3.62 4.55 15.04
N SER A 89 4.01 5.76 15.48
CA SER A 89 3.32 6.49 16.57
C SER A 89 1.86 6.86 16.24
N ASN A 90 1.50 6.95 14.96
CA ASN A 90 0.13 7.21 14.51
C ASN A 90 -0.57 5.90 14.13
N ILE A 91 0.15 5.00 13.45
CA ILE A 91 -0.33 3.66 13.10
C ILE A 91 -0.77 2.87 14.35
N ASP A 92 0.00 2.91 15.45
CA ASP A 92 -0.35 2.20 16.69
C ASP A 92 -1.52 2.83 17.44
N LYS A 93 -1.91 4.05 17.09
CA LYS A 93 -3.17 4.69 17.52
C LYS A 93 -4.34 4.40 16.56
N GLY A 94 -4.10 3.66 15.48
CA GLY A 94 -5.13 3.21 14.55
C GLY A 94 -5.18 3.94 13.20
N LEU A 95 -4.29 4.91 12.92
CA LEU A 95 -4.31 5.62 11.64
C LEU A 95 -4.14 4.64 10.47
N LEU A 96 -5.07 4.67 9.52
CA LEU A 96 -5.20 3.74 8.40
C LEU A 96 -5.37 4.53 7.11
N HIS A 97 -4.71 4.09 6.03
CA HIS A 97 -4.84 4.74 4.72
C HIS A 97 -5.07 3.73 3.59
N ARG A 98 -5.56 4.23 2.46
CA ARG A 98 -5.77 3.41 1.26
C ARG A 98 -4.46 3.18 0.52
N ALA A 99 -4.27 1.97 0.00
CA ALA A 99 -3.13 1.60 -0.83
C ALA A 99 -3.54 0.71 -2.01
N PHE A 100 -2.59 0.42 -2.89
CA PHE A 100 -2.74 -0.61 -3.92
C PHE A 100 -1.43 -1.38 -4.11
N SER A 101 -1.58 -2.63 -4.57
CA SER A 101 -0.50 -3.52 -4.98
C SER A 101 -0.79 -4.07 -6.38
N VAL A 102 0.09 -3.72 -7.34
CA VAL A 102 0.05 -4.21 -8.72
C VAL A 102 0.86 -5.49 -8.86
N PHE A 103 0.27 -6.48 -9.52
CA PHE A 103 0.91 -7.69 -10.02
C PHE A 103 0.82 -7.71 -11.55
N LEU A 104 1.92 -7.32 -12.20
CA LEU A 104 2.04 -7.31 -13.66
C LEU A 104 2.66 -8.61 -14.14
N PHE A 105 1.93 -9.32 -14.99
CA PHE A 105 2.42 -10.52 -15.66
C PHE A 105 2.74 -10.24 -17.11
N ASP A 106 3.83 -10.80 -17.62
CA ASP A 106 4.12 -10.77 -19.06
C ASP A 106 3.29 -11.80 -19.84
N SER A 107 3.44 -11.83 -21.17
CA SER A 107 2.78 -12.82 -22.04
C SER A 107 3.21 -14.27 -21.79
N LYS A 108 4.27 -14.49 -21.00
CA LYS A 108 4.77 -15.82 -20.58
C LYS A 108 4.30 -16.18 -19.16
N ASN A 109 3.36 -15.42 -18.60
CA ASN A 109 2.86 -15.57 -17.23
C ASN A 109 3.97 -15.45 -16.17
N ARG A 110 5.02 -14.66 -16.42
CA ARG A 110 6.04 -14.32 -15.41
C ARG A 110 5.65 -13.02 -14.72
N LEU A 111 5.75 -12.97 -13.40
CA LEU A 111 5.50 -11.78 -12.60
C LEU A 111 6.71 -10.84 -12.64
N LEU A 112 6.47 -9.57 -12.91
CA LEU A 112 7.46 -8.51 -12.73
C LEU A 112 7.59 -8.17 -11.25
N LEU A 113 8.78 -8.36 -10.69
CA LEU A 113 9.16 -7.90 -9.35
C LEU A 113 10.02 -6.65 -9.46
N GLN A 114 9.96 -5.83 -8.41
CA GLN A 114 10.96 -4.80 -8.16
C GLN A 114 11.70 -5.05 -6.85
N GLN A 115 12.97 -4.65 -6.80
CA GLN A 115 13.69 -4.42 -5.57
C GLN A 115 13.62 -2.93 -5.24
N ARG A 116 13.13 -2.61 -4.04
CA ARG A 116 13.02 -1.23 -3.56
C ARG A 116 14.40 -0.57 -3.48
N ALA A 117 14.51 0.68 -3.91
CA ALA A 117 15.72 1.48 -3.78
C ALA A 117 16.21 1.58 -2.31
N SER A 118 17.51 1.82 -2.12
CA SER A 118 18.10 1.97 -0.78
C SER A 118 17.62 3.27 -0.12
N GLU A 119 17.21 4.25 -0.93
CA GLU A 119 16.72 5.56 -0.53
C GLU A 119 15.29 5.51 0.05
N LYS A 120 14.54 4.44 -0.21
CA LYS A 120 13.15 4.29 0.27
C LYS A 120 13.10 4.36 1.80
N ILE A 121 12.21 5.21 2.31
CA ILE A 121 12.02 5.39 3.77
C ILE A 121 11.49 4.11 4.42
N THR A 122 10.49 3.45 3.80
CA THR A 122 9.97 2.16 4.25
C THR A 122 10.56 1.00 3.44
N PHE A 123 10.99 -0.05 4.13
CA PHE A 123 11.49 -1.31 3.57
C PHE A 123 12.53 -1.16 2.43
N PRO A 124 13.62 -0.38 2.61
CA PRO A 124 14.66 -0.28 1.59
C PRO A 124 15.30 -1.65 1.29
N ASP A 125 15.78 -1.81 0.06
CA ASP A 125 16.45 -3.02 -0.45
C ASP A 125 15.64 -4.32 -0.47
N MET A 126 14.35 -4.28 -0.12
CA MET A 126 13.48 -5.45 -0.16
C MET A 126 12.86 -5.68 -1.53
N TRP A 127 12.79 -6.94 -1.95
CA TRP A 127 12.02 -7.38 -3.11
C TRP A 127 10.52 -7.37 -2.81
N THR A 128 9.72 -6.97 -3.80
CA THR A 128 8.27 -6.90 -3.69
C THR A 128 7.60 -7.13 -5.05
N ASN A 129 6.26 -7.11 -5.09
CA ASN A 129 5.50 -7.17 -6.34
C ASN A 129 5.76 -5.93 -7.21
N THR A 130 5.12 -5.87 -8.37
CA THR A 130 5.47 -4.92 -9.44
C THR A 130 5.50 -3.46 -8.98
N CYS A 131 4.46 -2.98 -8.30
CA CYS A 131 4.39 -1.60 -7.82
C CYS A 131 3.40 -1.53 -6.65
N CYS A 132 3.80 -0.85 -5.58
CA CYS A 132 2.97 -0.62 -4.39
C CYS A 132 3.01 0.86 -4.03
N SER A 133 1.85 1.50 -3.94
CA SER A 133 1.76 2.91 -3.58
C SER A 133 0.34 3.27 -3.16
N HIS A 134 0.01 4.56 -3.19
CA HIS A 134 -1.20 5.11 -2.65
C HIS A 134 -1.98 5.86 -3.74
N PRO A 135 -3.31 5.67 -3.83
CA PRO A 135 -4.15 6.69 -4.45
C PRO A 135 -4.05 7.99 -3.66
N LEU A 136 -3.96 9.10 -4.37
CA LEU A 136 -3.92 10.42 -3.73
C LEU A 136 -5.32 10.88 -3.36
N GLY A 137 -5.41 11.70 -2.30
CA GLY A 137 -6.61 12.43 -1.90
C GLY A 137 -6.99 13.53 -2.90
N ILE A 138 -7.00 13.21 -4.20
CA ILE A 138 -7.29 14.13 -5.29
C ILE A 138 -8.51 13.67 -6.11
N PRO A 139 -9.15 14.60 -6.81
CA PRO A 139 -10.26 14.31 -7.71
C PRO A 139 -9.83 13.28 -8.77
N GLY A 140 -10.56 12.18 -8.85
CA GLY A 140 -10.28 11.08 -9.77
C GLY A 140 -9.56 9.88 -9.13
N GLU A 141 -8.83 10.06 -8.02
CA GLU A 141 -8.16 8.97 -7.30
C GLU A 141 -8.83 8.62 -5.94
N THR A 142 -9.59 9.54 -5.33
CA THR A 142 -10.21 9.30 -4.00
C THR A 142 -11.21 8.14 -3.97
N GLY A 143 -12.43 8.32 -4.52
CA GLY A 143 -13.49 7.31 -4.55
C GLY A 143 -14.07 6.90 -3.17
N ALA A 144 -15.35 7.18 -2.90
CA ALA A 144 -16.01 6.82 -1.62
C ALA A 144 -16.68 5.44 -1.63
N GLU A 145 -17.23 5.06 -2.79
CA GLU A 145 -17.83 3.74 -3.02
C GLU A 145 -16.87 2.83 -3.78
N LEU A 146 -17.05 1.50 -3.63
CA LEU A 146 -16.11 0.51 -4.12
C LEU A 146 -15.76 0.69 -5.61
N ASP A 147 -16.74 0.86 -6.50
CA ASP A 147 -16.48 1.03 -7.93
C ASP A 147 -15.66 2.30 -8.24
N ALA A 148 -15.94 3.39 -7.52
CA ALA A 148 -15.21 4.64 -7.66
C ALA A 148 -13.80 4.54 -7.09
N ALA A 149 -13.64 3.83 -5.96
CA ALA A 149 -12.35 3.56 -5.36
C ALA A 149 -11.48 2.65 -6.25
N ILE A 150 -12.06 1.60 -6.85
CA ILE A 150 -11.39 0.73 -7.84
C ILE A 150 -10.87 1.55 -9.01
N LEU A 151 -11.69 2.44 -9.57
CA LEU A 151 -11.25 3.31 -10.66
C LEU A 151 -10.13 4.27 -10.22
N GLY A 152 -10.24 4.79 -8.99
CA GLY A 152 -9.23 5.66 -8.39
C GLY A 152 -7.88 4.98 -8.22
N VAL A 153 -7.85 3.78 -7.63
CA VAL A 153 -6.61 3.01 -7.46
C VAL A 153 -6.01 2.58 -8.79
N LYS A 154 -6.82 2.29 -9.83
CA LYS A 154 -6.30 1.99 -11.17
C LYS A 154 -5.57 3.18 -11.79
N ARG A 155 -6.10 4.40 -11.61
CA ARG A 155 -5.42 5.64 -12.07
C ARG A 155 -4.12 5.87 -11.31
N ALA A 156 -4.14 5.68 -9.99
CA ALA A 156 -2.96 5.78 -9.16
C ALA A 156 -1.89 4.73 -9.55
N ALA A 157 -2.30 3.49 -9.80
CA ALA A 157 -1.44 2.42 -10.28
C ALA A 157 -0.79 2.76 -11.62
N GLN A 158 -1.56 3.23 -12.61
CA GLN A 158 -1.00 3.68 -13.90
C GLN A 158 0.02 4.83 -13.73
N ARG A 159 -0.31 5.84 -12.91
CA ARG A 159 0.59 6.95 -12.59
C ARG A 159 1.90 6.48 -11.95
N LYS A 160 1.82 5.54 -11.00
CA LYS A 160 2.98 5.06 -10.25
C LYS A 160 3.80 4.03 -11.00
N LEU A 161 3.21 3.23 -11.89
CA LEU A 161 3.95 2.39 -12.83
C LEU A 161 4.81 3.23 -13.78
N ASP A 162 4.32 4.38 -14.26
CA ASP A 162 5.14 5.31 -15.04
C ASP A 162 6.25 5.93 -14.16
N HIS A 163 5.90 6.43 -12.99
CA HIS A 163 6.86 7.08 -12.09
C HIS A 163 8.00 6.15 -11.63
N GLU A 164 7.68 4.92 -11.18
CA GLU A 164 8.67 4.01 -10.60
C GLU A 164 9.39 3.17 -11.65
N LEU A 165 8.66 2.69 -12.67
CA LEU A 165 9.16 1.70 -13.63
C LEU A 165 9.25 2.25 -15.07
N GLY A 166 8.81 3.47 -15.33
CA GLY A 166 8.79 4.07 -16.67
C GLY A 166 7.75 3.48 -17.61
N ILE A 167 6.80 2.69 -17.10
CA ILE A 167 5.78 2.00 -17.90
C ILE A 167 4.70 3.02 -18.29
N LYS A 168 4.62 3.29 -19.59
CA LYS A 168 3.70 4.30 -20.13
C LYS A 168 2.24 3.84 -20.12
N ALA A 169 1.33 4.79 -19.93
CA ALA A 169 -0.11 4.54 -19.81
C ALA A 169 -0.72 3.73 -20.97
N GLU A 170 -0.18 3.89 -22.19
CA GLU A 170 -0.62 3.17 -23.39
C GLU A 170 -0.34 1.67 -23.31
N GLN A 171 0.67 1.27 -22.52
CA GLN A 171 1.04 -0.14 -22.31
C GLN A 171 0.16 -0.80 -21.23
N VAL A 172 -0.42 0.00 -20.33
CA VAL A 172 -1.23 -0.45 -19.18
C VAL A 172 -2.55 0.33 -19.08
N PRO A 173 -3.45 0.21 -20.06
CA PRO A 173 -4.70 0.97 -20.05
C PRO A 173 -5.65 0.52 -18.91
N LEU A 174 -6.43 1.47 -18.37
CA LEU A 174 -7.19 1.29 -17.12
C LEU A 174 -8.21 0.12 -17.16
N ASP A 175 -8.76 -0.17 -18.34
CA ASP A 175 -9.71 -1.27 -18.56
C ASP A 175 -9.05 -2.66 -18.50
N LYS A 176 -7.72 -2.73 -18.62
CA LYS A 176 -6.94 -3.98 -18.54
C LYS A 176 -6.53 -4.36 -17.13
N PHE A 177 -6.63 -3.43 -16.18
CA PHE A 177 -6.45 -3.78 -14.77
C PHE A 177 -7.65 -4.59 -14.27
N GLU A 178 -7.36 -5.70 -13.62
CA GLU A 178 -8.34 -6.55 -12.96
C GLU A 178 -8.24 -6.36 -11.45
N PHE A 179 -9.35 -5.99 -10.81
CA PHE A 179 -9.43 -5.89 -9.35
C PHE A 179 -9.81 -7.24 -8.76
N PHE A 180 -9.01 -7.70 -7.79
CA PHE A 180 -9.21 -9.00 -7.14
C PHE A 180 -9.93 -8.86 -5.81
N THR A 181 -9.29 -8.21 -4.85
CA THR A 181 -9.77 -8.09 -3.48
C THR A 181 -9.10 -6.92 -2.78
N ARG A 182 -9.46 -6.70 -1.51
CA ARG A 182 -8.81 -5.74 -0.61
C ARG A 182 -8.25 -6.48 0.60
N ILE A 183 -7.05 -6.11 1.02
CA ILE A 183 -6.38 -6.69 2.20
C ILE A 183 -6.11 -5.58 3.22
N HIS A 184 -6.63 -5.75 4.43
CA HIS A 184 -6.28 -4.92 5.58
C HIS A 184 -5.12 -5.58 6.33
N TYR A 185 -3.97 -4.92 6.35
CA TYR A 185 -2.77 -5.42 7.04
C TYR A 185 -2.04 -4.30 7.79
N LYS A 186 -1.19 -4.68 8.75
CA LYS A 186 -0.27 -3.78 9.47
C LYS A 186 1.13 -4.39 9.51
N ALA A 187 2.16 -3.63 9.15
CA ALA A 187 3.53 -4.09 9.15
C ALA A 187 4.53 -2.98 9.54
N PRO A 188 5.30 -3.12 10.64
CA PRO A 188 6.40 -2.22 10.92
C PRO A 188 7.55 -2.42 9.92
N SER A 189 8.11 -1.32 9.42
CA SER A 189 9.35 -1.31 8.62
C SER A 189 10.56 -1.32 9.54
N ASP A 190 10.58 -0.38 10.48
CA ASP A 190 11.57 -0.27 11.54
C ASP A 190 10.86 0.20 12.84
N GLY A 191 11.62 0.71 13.82
CA GLY A 191 11.03 1.21 15.06
C GLY A 191 10.19 2.49 14.91
N LYS A 192 10.31 3.21 13.78
CA LYS A 192 9.71 4.52 13.53
C LYS A 192 8.67 4.48 12.42
N TRP A 193 8.95 3.76 11.34
CA TRP A 193 8.13 3.72 10.13
C TRP A 193 7.46 2.36 9.96
N GLY A 194 6.30 2.36 9.30
CA GLY A 194 5.56 1.15 8.96
C GLY A 194 4.41 1.43 8.01
N GLU A 195 3.59 0.41 7.81
CA GLU A 195 2.42 0.41 6.96
C GLU A 195 1.21 -0.07 7.76
N HIS A 196 0.07 0.58 7.52
CA HIS A 196 -1.25 0.14 8.00
C HIS A 196 -2.27 0.54 6.95
N GLU A 197 -2.70 -0.44 6.16
CA GLU A 197 -3.32 -0.17 4.87
C GLU A 197 -4.54 -1.03 4.61
N VAL A 198 -5.52 -0.47 3.90
CA VAL A 198 -6.43 -1.26 3.06
C VAL A 198 -5.86 -1.28 1.64
N ASP A 199 -5.27 -2.41 1.27
CA ASP A 199 -4.52 -2.61 0.04
C ASP A 199 -5.37 -3.24 -1.06
N TYR A 200 -5.55 -2.51 -2.17
CA TYR A 200 -6.26 -2.98 -3.36
C TYR A 200 -5.36 -3.85 -4.23
N ILE A 201 -5.76 -5.10 -4.45
CA ILE A 201 -4.98 -6.04 -5.25
C ILE A 201 -5.39 -5.93 -6.72
N LEU A 202 -4.45 -5.46 -7.55
CA LEU A 202 -4.64 -5.20 -8.98
C LEU A 202 -3.75 -6.12 -9.80
N PHE A 203 -4.33 -6.82 -10.77
CA PHE A 203 -3.59 -7.62 -11.74
C PHE A 203 -3.64 -6.93 -13.10
N ILE A 204 -2.57 -7.09 -13.87
CA ILE A 204 -2.56 -6.72 -15.28
C ILE A 204 -1.63 -7.66 -16.04
N GLN A 205 -2.02 -8.06 -17.25
CA GLN A 205 -1.14 -8.80 -18.14
C GLN A 205 -0.73 -7.90 -19.31
N ALA A 206 0.56 -7.62 -19.43
CA ALA A 206 1.12 -6.76 -20.46
C ALA A 206 2.62 -7.04 -20.63
N ASP A 207 3.09 -7.03 -21.88
CA ASP A 207 4.52 -6.92 -22.18
C ASP A 207 4.87 -5.43 -22.19
N VAL A 208 5.83 -5.02 -21.35
CA VAL A 208 6.13 -3.61 -21.10
C VAL A 208 7.61 -3.28 -21.24
N ASP A 209 7.89 -2.06 -21.68
CA ASP A 209 9.22 -1.46 -21.62
C ASP A 209 9.48 -0.89 -20.22
N LEU A 210 10.67 -1.14 -19.69
CA LEU A 210 11.09 -0.66 -18.36
C LEU A 210 12.14 0.46 -18.47
N GLN A 211 11.91 1.53 -17.74
CA GLN A 211 12.88 2.58 -17.45
C GLN A 211 12.81 2.91 -15.94
N PRO A 212 13.31 2.03 -15.06
CA PRO A 212 13.14 2.19 -13.62
C PRO A 212 13.80 3.47 -13.11
N SER A 213 13.12 4.17 -12.22
CA SER A 213 13.67 5.33 -11.50
C SER A 213 14.63 4.83 -10.43
N PRO A 214 15.94 5.17 -10.48
CA PRO A 214 16.92 4.67 -9.51
C PRO A 214 16.63 5.04 -8.05
N ASN A 215 15.88 6.13 -7.83
CA ASN A 215 15.48 6.57 -6.49
C ASN A 215 14.30 5.77 -5.92
N GLU A 216 13.55 5.06 -6.78
CA GLU A 216 12.39 4.25 -6.38
C GLU A 216 12.71 2.75 -6.44
N VAL A 217 13.45 2.33 -7.47
CA VAL A 217 13.69 0.94 -7.83
C VAL A 217 15.18 0.69 -8.03
N ARG A 218 15.73 -0.24 -7.24
CA ARG A 218 17.11 -0.70 -7.32
C ARG A 218 17.34 -1.72 -8.43
N ASP A 219 16.40 -2.63 -8.59
CA ASP A 219 16.50 -3.75 -9.54
C ASP A 219 15.11 -4.26 -9.92
N THR A 220 15.02 -5.00 -11.01
CA THR A 220 13.77 -5.63 -11.49
C THR A 220 14.05 -7.02 -12.02
N CYS A 221 13.09 -7.93 -11.87
CA CYS A 221 13.19 -9.23 -12.54
C CYS A 221 11.82 -9.80 -12.87
N TYR A 222 11.75 -10.56 -13.96
CA TYR A 222 10.60 -11.39 -14.28
C TYR A 222 10.83 -12.80 -13.75
N VAL A 223 9.86 -13.34 -13.02
CA VAL A 223 9.95 -14.68 -12.44
C VAL A 223 8.70 -15.49 -12.70
N SER A 224 8.87 -16.79 -12.91
CA SER A 224 7.80 -17.78 -12.80
C SER A 224 7.44 -18.04 -11.33
N ALA A 225 6.32 -18.73 -11.11
CA ALA A 225 5.89 -19.11 -9.77
C ALA A 225 6.93 -19.99 -9.05
N ASP A 226 7.61 -20.88 -9.76
CA ASP A 226 8.62 -21.77 -9.17
C ASP A 226 9.92 -21.01 -8.89
N GLU A 227 10.37 -20.12 -9.78
CA GLU A 227 11.52 -19.24 -9.52
C GLU A 227 11.27 -18.32 -8.31
N LEU A 228 10.05 -17.83 -8.12
CA LEU A 228 9.69 -17.04 -6.93
C LEU A 228 9.76 -17.87 -5.63
N LYS A 229 9.27 -19.12 -5.65
CA LYS A 229 9.41 -20.02 -4.49
C LYS A 229 10.87 -20.26 -4.15
N GLU A 230 11.70 -20.53 -5.15
CA GLU A 230 13.16 -20.67 -4.96
C GLU A 230 13.78 -19.37 -4.41
N MET A 231 13.34 -18.20 -4.87
CA MET A 231 13.80 -16.92 -4.36
C MET A 231 13.47 -16.73 -2.88
N PHE A 232 12.32 -17.21 -2.40
CA PHE A 232 11.97 -17.17 -0.97
C PHE A 232 12.86 -18.04 -0.09
N GLU A 233 13.45 -19.09 -0.66
CA GLU A 233 14.37 -20.00 0.04
C GLU A 233 15.83 -19.51 0.01
N LYS A 234 16.19 -18.62 -0.92
CA LYS A 234 17.55 -18.09 -1.07
C LYS A 234 17.96 -17.19 0.11
N PRO A 235 19.01 -17.56 0.88
CA PRO A 235 19.52 -16.72 1.94
C PRO A 235 19.99 -15.35 1.41
N GLY A 236 19.72 -14.29 2.17
CA GLY A 236 20.16 -12.92 1.85
C GLY A 236 19.15 -12.09 1.06
N LEU A 237 18.17 -12.71 0.40
CA LEU A 237 17.05 -11.97 -0.18
C LEU A 237 16.03 -11.60 0.90
N LYS A 238 15.67 -10.31 0.93
CA LYS A 238 14.62 -9.78 1.82
C LYS A 238 13.40 -9.45 0.97
N PHE A 239 12.22 -9.71 1.52
CA PHE A 239 10.94 -9.45 0.87
C PHE A 239 10.05 -8.64 1.78
N THR A 240 9.24 -7.78 1.19
CA THR A 240 8.31 -6.97 1.97
C THR A 240 7.24 -7.84 2.63
N PRO A 241 6.74 -7.46 3.83
CA PRO A 241 5.80 -8.30 4.58
C PRO A 241 4.52 -8.61 3.81
N TRP A 242 3.90 -7.60 3.16
CA TRP A 242 2.67 -7.78 2.38
C TRP A 242 2.89 -8.71 1.20
N PHE A 243 4.02 -8.61 0.50
CA PHE A 243 4.29 -9.46 -0.65
C PHE A 243 4.41 -10.93 -0.24
N LYS A 244 5.14 -11.22 0.86
CA LYS A 244 5.19 -12.57 1.42
C LYS A 244 3.82 -13.07 1.87
N LEU A 245 3.02 -12.21 2.51
CA LEU A 245 1.67 -12.52 2.96
C LEU A 245 0.80 -12.94 1.76
N ILE A 246 0.68 -12.08 0.76
CA ILE A 246 -0.10 -12.30 -0.46
C ILE A 246 0.37 -13.56 -1.20
N CYS A 247 1.69 -13.74 -1.34
CA CYS A 247 2.25 -14.90 -2.01
C CYS A 247 1.83 -16.21 -1.35
N ASN A 248 2.02 -16.30 -0.03
CA ASN A 248 1.76 -17.52 0.72
C ASN A 248 0.28 -17.78 0.98
N SER A 249 -0.59 -16.76 0.88
CA SER A 249 -2.02 -16.92 1.14
C SER A 249 -2.85 -17.13 -0.11
N MET A 250 -2.48 -16.53 -1.25
CA MET A 250 -3.40 -16.41 -2.39
C MET A 250 -2.72 -16.38 -3.76
N LEU A 251 -1.56 -15.72 -3.91
CA LEU A 251 -0.97 -15.48 -5.23
C LEU A 251 -0.68 -16.78 -5.98
N PHE A 252 -0.04 -17.77 -5.35
CA PHE A 252 0.36 -18.99 -6.06
C PHE A 252 -0.86 -19.78 -6.59
N GLU A 253 -1.97 -19.75 -5.86
CA GLU A 253 -3.23 -20.34 -6.32
C GLU A 253 -3.79 -19.57 -7.51
N TRP A 254 -3.89 -18.25 -7.41
CA TRP A 254 -4.39 -17.40 -8.51
C TRP A 254 -3.50 -17.50 -9.75
N TRP A 255 -2.18 -17.51 -9.56
CA TRP A 255 -1.20 -17.63 -10.61
C TRP A 255 -1.39 -18.95 -11.40
N SER A 256 -1.69 -20.06 -10.71
CA SER A 256 -1.96 -21.34 -11.36
C SER A 256 -3.19 -21.33 -12.29
N HIS A 257 -4.05 -20.32 -12.17
CA HIS A 257 -5.24 -20.11 -12.98
C HIS A 257 -5.11 -18.99 -14.03
N LEU A 258 -3.95 -18.32 -14.14
CA LEU A 258 -3.72 -17.27 -15.15
C LEU A 258 -4.01 -17.79 -16.56
N GLY A 259 -4.73 -16.97 -17.34
CA GLY A 259 -5.15 -17.31 -18.70
C GLY A 259 -6.32 -18.30 -18.78
N THR A 260 -6.94 -18.66 -17.65
CA THR A 260 -8.12 -19.55 -17.61
C THR A 260 -9.32 -18.85 -16.98
N SER A 261 -10.54 -19.27 -17.33
CA SER A 261 -11.77 -18.76 -16.71
C SER A 261 -11.91 -19.12 -15.22
N ALA A 262 -11.10 -20.06 -14.72
CA ALA A 262 -11.08 -20.40 -13.30
C ALA A 262 -10.56 -19.25 -12.43
N LEU A 263 -9.83 -18.28 -13.01
CA LEU A 263 -9.36 -17.09 -12.30
C LEU A 263 -10.50 -16.14 -11.93
N ASP A 264 -11.57 -16.10 -12.73
CA ASP A 264 -12.64 -15.10 -12.59
C ASP A 264 -13.37 -15.17 -11.25
N LYS A 265 -13.40 -16.35 -10.60
CA LYS A 265 -14.02 -16.53 -9.28
C LYS A 265 -13.29 -15.79 -8.15
N TYR A 266 -12.05 -15.34 -8.36
CA TYR A 266 -11.27 -14.59 -7.37
C TYR A 266 -11.32 -13.07 -7.61
N LYS A 267 -11.98 -12.62 -8.68
CA LYS A 267 -12.08 -11.19 -9.03
C LYS A 267 -13.26 -10.54 -8.34
N GLY A 268 -13.13 -9.24 -8.02
CA GLY A 268 -14.25 -8.43 -7.56
C GLY A 268 -14.78 -8.76 -6.17
N GLU A 269 -13.95 -9.32 -5.27
CA GLU A 269 -14.38 -9.59 -3.91
C GLU A 269 -14.74 -8.29 -3.18
N THR A 270 -15.94 -8.24 -2.63
CA THR A 270 -16.47 -7.05 -1.95
C THR A 270 -16.06 -6.98 -0.48
N GLN A 271 -15.70 -8.10 0.15
CA GLN A 271 -15.27 -8.13 1.55
C GLN A 271 -13.77 -7.87 1.67
N ILE A 272 -13.39 -7.12 2.71
CA ILE A 272 -11.98 -6.85 3.02
C ILE A 272 -11.41 -8.06 3.78
N ARG A 273 -10.30 -8.61 3.30
CA ARG A 273 -9.55 -9.65 3.98
C ARG A 273 -8.71 -9.01 5.08
N ARG A 274 -8.89 -9.43 6.34
CA ARG A 274 -8.10 -8.92 7.47
C ARG A 274 -6.98 -9.91 7.77
N MET A 275 -5.72 -9.51 7.62
CA MET A 275 -4.56 -10.40 7.61
C MET A 275 -3.38 -9.88 8.43
#